data_AF-A0AAD2CSS7-F1
#
_entry.id   AF-A0AAD2CSS7-F1
#
_cell.length_a   1.000
_cell.length_b   1.000
_cell.length_c   1.000
_cell.angle_alpha   90.00
_cell.angle_beta   90.00
_cell.angle_gamma   90.00
#
_symmetry.space_group_name_H-M   'P 1'
#
loop_
_entity.id
_entity.type
_entity.pdbx_description
1 polymer ?
#
loop_
_entity_poly.entity_id
_entity_poly.type
_entity_poly.pdbx_seq_one_letter_code
_entity_poly.pdbx_strand_id
1 'polypeptide(L)'
;MLTEPNRSRGSSSDELPITTGNDQGLKKRWVCVVVAIAFVWVNLYSPMLLRTILRAYQSSNSATAKPNTPRLLELSDEERRTLQRVTTKIYFSGMPQNAPNTTGAFIHVGKTGGSTLATVLRNGCHSFLDRPCQKVRNESIVSKTVTYYHTPDCDLLAQQPHDYYIWTVRDPFTRTVSAFLYQHPYNVYIRLKQYNEKVYAFPMRKLYPIFSRCFKTLNSFAKALKHQYQRNTNITLNAAQTLKCEVLASAMFQHKAERLSHHLHYDYRMFSQQLDEGNKQAVLVIRTEFLWHDWTVINELLGQTPGTVFSNETSQLRNTTKYALPVKPIIGDEERDYLCESIAPEYRVYFDLLSNAINLNREDVRKMKEIAKKNCPKLELPQDK
;
A
#
# COMPACT_ATOMS: atom_id res chain seq x y z
N MET A 1 -4.52 -56.92 28.73
CA MET A 1 -4.02 -57.50 27.46
C MET A 1 -4.32 -56.46 26.38
N LEU A 2 -3.40 -55.77 25.71
CA LEU A 2 -1.97 -55.93 25.41
C LEU A 2 -1.43 -54.49 25.15
N THR A 3 -0.51 -54.00 25.98
CA THR A 3 0.92 -53.70 25.69
C THR A 3 1.21 -52.43 24.88
N GLU A 4 1.83 -51.46 25.57
CA GLU A 4 2.61 -50.33 25.06
C GLU A 4 3.84 -50.78 24.26
N PRO A 5 4.53 -49.82 23.59
CA PRO A 5 5.98 -49.83 23.64
C PRO A 5 6.59 -48.49 24.09
N ASN A 6 7.46 -48.63 25.09
CA ASN A 6 8.54 -47.73 25.47
C ASN A 6 9.43 -47.36 24.27
N ARG A 7 9.89 -46.10 24.21
CA ARG A 7 11.20 -45.80 23.63
C ARG A 7 11.92 -44.68 24.39
N SER A 8 13.17 -45.00 24.66
CA SER A 8 14.10 -44.43 25.63
C SER A 8 14.80 -43.15 25.17
N ARG A 9 15.28 -42.44 26.19
CA ARG A 9 16.21 -41.31 26.18
C ARG A 9 17.50 -41.59 25.40
N GLY A 10 18.02 -40.56 24.74
CA GLY A 10 19.41 -40.44 24.31
C GLY A 10 19.80 -38.97 24.28
N SER A 11 20.57 -38.54 25.27
CA SER A 11 21.20 -37.24 25.42
C SER A 11 22.62 -37.28 24.88
N SER A 12 23.03 -36.33 24.04
CA SER A 12 24.43 -35.94 23.90
C SER A 12 24.51 -34.46 23.52
N SER A 13 25.05 -33.71 24.46
CA SER A 13 25.44 -32.30 24.40
C SER A 13 26.83 -32.18 23.79
N ASP A 14 26.96 -31.46 22.68
CA ASP A 14 28.23 -30.96 22.18
C ASP A 14 28.27 -29.44 22.38
N GLU A 15 29.03 -29.03 23.41
CA GLU A 15 29.41 -27.66 23.70
C GLU A 15 30.60 -27.27 22.80
N LEU A 16 30.48 -26.15 22.09
CA LEU A 16 31.59 -25.50 21.38
C LEU A 16 32.15 -24.35 22.24
N PRO A 17 33.48 -24.15 22.26
CA PRO A 17 34.12 -23.24 23.19
C PRO A 17 33.99 -21.77 22.76
N ILE A 18 33.58 -20.94 23.71
CA ILE A 18 33.58 -19.47 23.63
C ILE A 18 34.99 -19.00 23.99
N THR A 19 35.68 -18.39 23.03
CA THR A 19 36.93 -17.66 23.28
C THR A 19 36.61 -16.27 23.82
N THR A 20 37.10 -15.98 25.02
CA THR A 20 37.02 -14.68 25.68
C THR A 20 38.29 -13.90 25.40
N GLY A 21 38.20 -12.92 24.50
CA GLY A 21 39.23 -11.92 24.26
C GLY A 21 38.95 -10.65 25.06
N ASN A 22 39.69 -10.49 26.16
CA ASN A 22 39.82 -9.23 26.89
C ASN A 22 40.59 -8.23 26.03
N ASP A 23 40.02 -7.04 25.79
CA ASP A 23 40.82 -5.84 25.56
C ASP A 23 40.08 -4.60 26.09
N GLN A 24 40.43 -4.21 27.32
CA GLN A 24 40.12 -2.91 27.90
C GLN A 24 41.42 -2.12 27.99
N GLY A 25 41.53 -1.02 27.23
CA GLY A 25 42.68 -0.12 27.35
C GLY A 25 42.49 1.19 26.61
N LEU A 26 42.22 2.25 27.36
CA LEU A 26 42.42 3.66 27.01
C LEU A 26 41.65 4.24 25.80
N LYS A 27 40.48 4.84 26.05
CA LYS A 27 40.00 6.05 25.35
C LYS A 27 38.81 6.70 26.07
N LYS A 28 38.98 7.02 27.35
CA LYS A 28 38.03 7.86 28.11
C LYS A 28 38.80 8.94 28.87
N ARG A 29 39.16 10.02 28.17
CA ARG A 29 39.48 11.32 28.81
C ARG A 29 39.45 12.56 27.91
N TRP A 30 39.01 12.46 26.64
CA TRP A 30 38.97 13.61 25.72
C TRP A 30 37.58 13.97 25.16
N VAL A 31 36.51 13.25 25.52
CA VAL A 31 35.17 13.48 24.94
C VAL A 31 34.35 14.54 25.71
N CYS A 32 34.68 14.82 26.98
CA CYS A 32 33.90 15.78 27.78
C CYS A 32 34.26 17.27 27.54
N VAL A 33 35.41 17.58 26.95
CA VAL A 33 35.82 18.98 26.71
C VAL A 33 35.34 19.50 25.35
N VAL A 34 35.19 18.63 24.35
CA VAL A 34 34.74 19.02 23.00
C VAL A 34 33.23 19.26 22.93
N VAL A 35 32.43 18.56 23.75
CA VAL A 35 30.96 18.74 23.78
C VAL A 35 30.54 20.05 24.46
N ALA A 36 31.32 20.55 25.42
CA ALA A 36 31.03 21.82 26.11
C ALA A 36 31.28 23.06 25.23
N ILE A 37 32.27 23.01 24.33
CA ILE A 37 32.58 24.13 23.41
C ILE A 37 31.58 24.18 22.24
N ALA A 38 31.08 23.03 21.79
CA ALA A 38 30.08 22.96 20.72
C ALA A 38 28.69 23.50 21.16
N PHE A 39 28.31 23.36 22.43
CA PHE A 39 27.02 23.82 22.94
C PHE A 39 26.93 25.35 23.11
N VAL A 40 28.06 26.01 23.33
CA VAL A 40 28.13 27.49 23.44
C VAL A 40 28.13 28.15 22.06
N TRP A 41 28.69 27.50 21.05
CA TRP A 41 28.73 28.04 19.68
C TRP A 41 27.37 27.99 18.97
N VAL A 42 26.57 26.94 19.20
CA VAL A 42 25.23 26.79 18.58
C VAL A 42 24.20 27.78 19.15
N ASN A 43 24.34 28.20 20.41
CA ASN A 43 23.35 29.09 21.05
C ASN A 43 23.60 30.58 20.81
N LEU A 44 24.80 30.99 20.39
CA LEU A 44 25.12 32.41 20.19
C LEU A 44 25.02 32.89 18.73
N TYR A 45 25.03 31.99 17.73
CA TYR A 45 25.04 32.39 16.30
C TYR A 45 23.80 31.96 15.48
N SER A 46 22.85 31.21 16.07
CA SER A 46 21.66 30.71 15.37
C SER A 46 20.61 31.79 14.95
N PRO A 47 20.36 32.88 15.71
CA PRO A 47 19.29 33.83 15.32
C PRO A 47 19.69 34.83 14.22
N MET A 48 20.99 35.02 13.94
CA MET A 48 21.43 35.95 12.88
C MET A 48 21.45 35.30 11.51
N LEU A 49 21.87 34.03 11.40
CA LEU A 49 21.89 33.31 10.12
C LEU A 49 20.47 33.01 9.62
N LEU A 50 19.53 32.73 10.53
CA LEU A 50 18.13 32.46 10.19
C LEU A 50 17.42 33.70 9.63
N ARG A 51 17.76 34.91 10.11
CA ARG A 51 17.20 36.18 9.58
C ARG A 51 17.73 36.52 8.19
N THR A 52 18.98 36.18 7.89
CA THR A 52 19.56 36.39 6.56
C THR A 52 18.98 35.40 5.54
N ILE A 53 18.78 34.13 5.95
CA ILE A 53 18.14 33.11 5.10
C ILE A 53 16.66 33.43 4.86
N LEU A 54 15.92 33.93 5.87
CA LEU A 54 14.53 34.34 5.70
C LEU A 54 14.36 35.57 4.79
N ARG A 55 15.31 36.53 4.83
CA ARG A 55 15.29 37.67 3.90
C ARG A 55 15.62 37.26 2.47
N ALA A 56 16.57 36.35 2.27
CA ALA A 56 16.87 35.80 0.94
C ALA A 56 15.69 34.97 0.38
N TYR A 57 14.97 34.25 1.25
CA TYR A 57 13.77 33.48 0.87
C TYR A 57 12.55 34.36 0.55
N GLN A 58 12.43 35.52 1.19
CA GLN A 58 11.35 36.47 0.89
C GLN A 58 11.63 37.30 -0.37
N SER A 59 12.89 37.55 -0.73
CA SER A 59 13.24 38.23 -1.99
C SER A 59 13.13 37.35 -3.24
N SER A 60 13.08 36.01 -3.10
CA SER A 60 12.96 35.10 -4.25
C SER A 60 11.51 34.81 -4.70
N ASN A 61 10.50 35.32 -3.99
CA ASN A 61 9.08 35.01 -4.27
C ASN A 61 8.28 36.15 -4.92
N SER A 62 8.93 37.18 -5.46
CA SER A 62 8.25 38.23 -6.26
C SER A 62 8.57 38.14 -7.76
N ALA A 63 8.70 36.94 -8.29
CA ALA A 63 8.70 36.72 -9.73
C ALA A 63 7.40 36.01 -10.12
N THR A 64 6.58 36.70 -10.91
CA THR A 64 5.38 36.19 -11.56
C THR A 64 5.73 34.97 -12.42
N ALA A 65 5.68 33.79 -11.82
CA ALA A 65 5.75 32.53 -12.55
C ALA A 65 4.45 32.38 -13.34
N LYS A 66 4.56 32.44 -14.67
CA LYS A 66 3.49 32.01 -15.57
C LYS A 66 3.06 30.59 -15.16
N PRO A 67 1.76 30.26 -15.21
CA PRO A 67 1.31 28.91 -14.92
C PRO A 67 2.03 27.96 -15.89
N ASN A 68 2.87 27.09 -15.34
CA ASN A 68 3.47 25.99 -16.07
C ASN A 68 2.31 25.15 -16.60
N THR A 69 2.00 25.29 -17.88
CA THR A 69 1.20 24.31 -18.61
C THR A 69 1.84 22.96 -18.35
N PRO A 70 1.10 21.96 -17.84
CA PRO A 70 1.68 20.65 -17.57
C PRO A 70 2.31 20.16 -18.87
N ARG A 71 3.63 20.01 -18.84
CA ARG A 71 4.42 19.51 -19.95
C ARG A 71 3.90 18.10 -20.20
N LEU A 72 3.03 17.94 -21.20
CA LEU A 72 2.58 16.63 -21.66
C LEU A 72 3.84 15.79 -21.81
N LEU A 73 3.88 14.69 -21.05
CA LEU A 73 5.02 13.79 -20.95
C LEU A 73 5.59 13.49 -22.34
N GLU A 74 6.92 13.56 -22.48
CA GLU A 74 7.61 13.00 -23.66
C GLU A 74 7.49 11.47 -23.59
N LEU A 75 6.28 10.97 -23.87
CA LEU A 75 6.02 9.55 -24.02
C LEU A 75 6.93 9.00 -25.12
N SER A 76 7.47 7.81 -24.91
CA SER A 76 8.18 7.08 -25.96
C SER A 76 7.24 6.80 -27.14
N ASP A 77 7.80 6.57 -28.33
CA ASP A 77 6.99 6.26 -29.52
C ASP A 77 6.17 4.97 -29.35
N GLU A 78 6.63 4.02 -28.54
CA GLU A 78 5.86 2.81 -28.20
C GLU A 78 4.67 3.15 -27.30
N GLU A 79 4.88 3.92 -26.22
CA GLU A 79 3.81 4.35 -25.32
C GLU A 79 2.79 5.24 -26.02
N ARG A 80 3.22 6.17 -26.89
CA ARG A 80 2.31 6.97 -27.71
C ARG A 80 1.50 6.09 -28.63
N ARG A 81 2.10 5.11 -29.30
CA ARG A 81 1.38 4.19 -30.18
C ARG A 81 0.37 3.35 -29.40
N THR A 82 0.73 2.86 -28.23
CA THR A 82 -0.18 2.10 -27.36
C THR A 82 -1.33 2.99 -26.88
N LEU A 83 -1.05 4.18 -26.36
CA LEU A 83 -2.06 5.13 -25.90
C LEU A 83 -2.96 5.60 -27.07
N GLN A 84 -2.38 5.81 -28.25
CA GLN A 84 -3.13 6.18 -29.46
C GLN A 84 -4.02 5.03 -29.92
N ARG A 85 -3.57 3.77 -29.86
CA ARG A 85 -4.43 2.60 -30.14
C ARG A 85 -5.60 2.52 -29.15
N VAL A 86 -5.34 2.70 -27.86
CA VAL A 86 -6.36 2.70 -26.80
C VAL A 86 -7.37 3.83 -27.03
N THR A 87 -6.90 5.07 -27.19
CA THR A 87 -7.77 6.24 -27.38
C THR A 87 -8.56 6.14 -28.69
N THR A 88 -7.92 5.77 -29.81
CA THR A 88 -8.60 5.54 -31.09
C THR A 88 -9.70 4.50 -30.94
N LYS A 89 -9.43 3.36 -30.29
CA LYS A 89 -10.44 2.34 -30.05
C LYS A 89 -11.61 2.87 -29.20
N ILE A 90 -11.33 3.68 -28.17
CA ILE A 90 -12.37 4.33 -27.34
C ILE A 90 -13.24 5.29 -28.17
N TYR A 91 -12.62 6.13 -29.02
CA TYR A 91 -13.34 7.11 -29.83
C TYR A 91 -14.18 6.48 -30.95
N PHE A 92 -13.67 5.46 -31.65
CA PHE A 92 -14.33 4.89 -32.83
C PHE A 92 -15.37 3.80 -32.51
N SER A 93 -15.28 3.14 -31.35
CA SER A 93 -16.18 2.01 -31.04
C SER A 93 -17.58 2.41 -30.58
N GLY A 94 -17.87 3.71 -30.37
CA GLY A 94 -19.18 4.19 -29.94
C GLY A 94 -19.65 3.48 -28.65
N MET A 95 -19.27 4.01 -27.48
CA MET A 95 -19.49 3.35 -26.18
C MET A 95 -20.88 2.68 -26.06
N PRO A 96 -20.96 1.34 -26.06
CA PRO A 96 -22.24 0.67 -25.96
C PRO A 96 -22.81 0.95 -24.57
N GLN A 97 -24.06 1.42 -24.51
CA GLN A 97 -24.69 1.80 -23.23
C GLN A 97 -24.79 0.65 -22.23
N ASN A 98 -24.63 -0.61 -22.68
CA ASN A 98 -24.74 -1.84 -21.90
C ASN A 98 -23.69 -2.92 -22.25
N ALA A 99 -22.50 -2.57 -22.76
CA ALA A 99 -21.54 -3.61 -23.16
C ALA A 99 -20.98 -4.40 -21.95
N PRO A 100 -21.04 -5.75 -21.98
CA PRO A 100 -20.31 -6.60 -21.03
C PRO A 100 -18.79 -6.56 -21.22
N ASN A 101 -18.28 -5.89 -22.26
CA ASN A 101 -16.86 -5.79 -22.59
C ASN A 101 -16.43 -4.32 -22.57
N THR A 102 -16.05 -3.83 -21.39
CA THR A 102 -15.35 -2.55 -21.26
C THR A 102 -13.94 -2.67 -21.84
N THR A 103 -13.36 -1.56 -22.31
CA THR A 103 -12.00 -1.60 -22.89
C THR A 103 -10.89 -1.64 -21.84
N GLY A 104 -11.17 -1.19 -20.62
CA GLY A 104 -10.19 -1.20 -19.53
C GLY A 104 -10.63 -1.95 -18.28
N ALA A 105 -9.66 -2.25 -17.44
CA ALA A 105 -9.88 -2.77 -16.10
C ALA A 105 -9.39 -1.76 -15.05
N PHE A 106 -10.22 -1.48 -14.05
CA PHE A 106 -9.85 -0.73 -12.86
C PHE A 106 -9.63 -1.69 -11.70
N ILE A 107 -8.39 -1.82 -11.23
CA ILE A 107 -7.97 -2.80 -10.22
C ILE A 107 -7.83 -2.12 -8.87
N HIS A 108 -8.69 -2.50 -7.93
CA HIS A 108 -8.65 -2.07 -6.54
C HIS A 108 -8.08 -3.16 -5.62
N VAL A 109 -6.83 -2.95 -5.18
CA VAL A 109 -6.10 -3.85 -4.30
C VAL A 109 -6.13 -3.38 -2.84
N GLY A 110 -6.86 -4.07 -1.99
CA GLY A 110 -6.71 -3.93 -0.54
C GLY A 110 -7.21 -2.60 0.05
N LYS A 111 -6.28 -1.78 0.60
CA LYS A 111 -6.56 -0.50 1.30
C LYS A 111 -5.92 0.69 0.60
N THR A 112 -6.06 0.73 -0.71
CA THR A 112 -5.69 1.88 -1.55
C THR A 112 -6.87 2.84 -1.67
N GLY A 113 -6.72 3.91 -2.46
CA GLY A 113 -7.79 4.87 -2.75
C GLY A 113 -8.94 4.32 -3.62
N GLY A 114 -8.94 3.03 -3.98
CA GLY A 114 -9.94 2.45 -4.87
C GLY A 114 -11.37 2.51 -4.31
N SER A 115 -11.58 2.36 -2.99
CA SER A 115 -12.89 2.59 -2.38
C SER A 115 -13.39 4.03 -2.60
N THR A 116 -12.51 5.02 -2.50
CA THR A 116 -12.87 6.42 -2.73
C THR A 116 -13.25 6.63 -4.20
N LEU A 117 -12.45 6.11 -5.12
CA LEU A 117 -12.71 6.24 -6.56
C LEU A 117 -13.92 5.43 -7.04
N ALA A 118 -14.28 4.34 -6.36
CA ALA A 118 -15.50 3.60 -6.63
C ALA A 118 -16.77 4.48 -6.56
N THR A 119 -16.73 5.60 -5.85
CA THR A 119 -17.85 6.57 -5.77
C THR A 119 -18.01 7.42 -7.04
N VAL A 120 -16.99 7.48 -7.89
CA VAL A 120 -16.98 8.20 -9.18
C VAL A 120 -16.87 7.25 -10.38
N LEU A 121 -17.06 5.96 -10.16
CA LEU A 121 -17.09 4.91 -11.19
C LEU A 121 -18.51 4.33 -11.28
N ARG A 122 -19.13 4.32 -12.47
CA ARG A 122 -20.48 3.75 -12.68
C ARG A 122 -20.54 2.29 -12.28
N ASN A 123 -19.45 1.56 -12.53
CA ASN A 123 -19.29 0.15 -12.23
C ASN A 123 -18.59 -0.08 -10.88
N GLY A 124 -18.32 0.98 -10.11
CA GLY A 124 -17.61 0.95 -8.82
C GLY A 124 -18.45 0.37 -7.67
N CYS A 125 -19.09 -0.76 -7.88
CA CYS A 125 -19.92 -1.43 -6.90
C CYS A 125 -19.10 -1.88 -5.68
N HIS A 126 -19.11 -1.09 -4.61
CA HIS A 126 -18.44 -1.44 -3.36
C HIS A 126 -19.44 -1.84 -2.27
N SER A 127 -19.01 -2.69 -1.34
CA SER A 127 -19.81 -3.17 -0.19
C SER A 127 -20.47 -2.10 0.69
N PHE A 128 -20.05 -0.83 0.59
CA PHE A 128 -20.63 0.27 1.35
C PHE A 128 -21.50 1.23 0.51
N LEU A 129 -21.60 1.00 -0.79
CA LEU A 129 -22.53 1.73 -1.65
C LEU A 129 -23.85 0.98 -1.68
N ASP A 130 -24.95 1.72 -1.59
CA ASP A 130 -26.28 1.13 -1.76
C ASP A 130 -26.42 0.63 -3.21
N ARG A 131 -27.06 -0.53 -3.37
CA ARG A 131 -27.33 -1.15 -4.69
C ARG A 131 -28.70 -0.72 -5.21
N PRO A 132 -28.92 -0.59 -6.53
CA PRO A 132 -27.95 -0.76 -7.61
C PRO A 132 -26.89 0.35 -7.61
N CYS A 133 -25.72 0.08 -8.19
CA CYS A 133 -24.57 0.98 -8.12
C CYS A 133 -24.90 2.37 -8.69
N GLN A 134 -24.26 3.39 -8.14
CA GLN A 134 -24.70 4.78 -8.26
C GLN A 134 -24.72 5.27 -9.71
N LYS A 135 -25.74 6.10 -10.02
CA LYS A 135 -25.69 6.99 -11.18
C LYS A 135 -24.65 8.07 -10.90
N VAL A 136 -23.48 7.98 -11.54
CA VAL A 136 -22.43 8.99 -11.45
C VAL A 136 -22.85 10.21 -12.29
N ARG A 137 -23.00 11.37 -11.64
CA ARG A 137 -23.18 12.65 -12.36
C ARG A 137 -21.83 13.11 -12.91
N ASN A 138 -21.83 13.71 -14.09
CA ASN A 138 -20.61 14.19 -14.77
C ASN A 138 -19.56 13.07 -14.90
N GLU A 139 -20.01 11.97 -15.49
CA GLU A 139 -19.24 10.75 -15.59
C GLU A 139 -17.95 10.95 -16.42
N SER A 140 -16.82 10.60 -15.81
CA SER A 140 -15.50 10.63 -16.42
C SER A 140 -15.33 9.58 -17.52
N ILE A 141 -14.32 9.74 -18.39
CA ILE A 141 -14.05 8.75 -19.43
C ILE A 141 -13.67 7.40 -18.82
N VAL A 142 -12.83 7.40 -17.78
CA VAL A 142 -12.46 6.18 -17.05
C VAL A 142 -13.70 5.46 -16.54
N SER A 143 -14.63 6.19 -15.90
CA SER A 143 -15.86 5.59 -15.38
C SER A 143 -16.66 4.87 -16.46
N LYS A 144 -16.69 5.40 -17.68
CA LYS A 144 -17.45 4.81 -18.79
C LYS A 144 -16.78 3.58 -19.39
N THR A 145 -15.46 3.51 -19.33
CA THR A 145 -14.66 2.57 -20.12
C THR A 145 -14.03 1.44 -19.31
N VAL A 146 -14.23 1.39 -17.98
CA VAL A 146 -13.63 0.37 -17.12
C VAL A 146 -14.62 -0.59 -16.47
N THR A 147 -14.19 -1.85 -16.36
CA THR A 147 -14.74 -2.83 -15.42
C THR A 147 -13.98 -2.72 -14.11
N TYR A 148 -14.71 -2.64 -13.00
CA TYR A 148 -14.13 -2.51 -11.67
C TYR A 148 -13.89 -3.90 -11.06
N TYR A 149 -12.63 -4.20 -10.75
CA TYR A 149 -12.20 -5.40 -10.04
C TYR A 149 -11.78 -5.03 -8.64
N HIS A 150 -12.32 -5.72 -7.65
CA HIS A 150 -11.92 -5.55 -6.25
C HIS A 150 -11.61 -6.90 -5.64
N THR A 151 -10.72 -6.95 -4.66
CA THR A 151 -10.46 -8.20 -3.92
C THR A 151 -11.78 -8.85 -3.45
N PRO A 152 -12.05 -10.14 -3.72
CA PRO A 152 -11.14 -11.18 -4.23
C PRO A 152 -11.25 -11.49 -5.75
N ASP A 153 -11.72 -10.56 -6.59
CA ASP A 153 -12.02 -10.76 -8.02
C ASP A 153 -10.79 -11.01 -8.93
N CYS A 154 -9.65 -11.48 -8.39
CA CYS A 154 -8.42 -11.73 -9.15
C CYS A 154 -8.64 -12.76 -10.28
N ASP A 155 -9.40 -13.83 -10.02
CA ASP A 155 -9.63 -14.88 -11.00
C ASP A 155 -10.51 -14.40 -12.17
N LEU A 156 -11.40 -13.42 -11.91
CA LEU A 156 -12.24 -12.81 -12.94
C LEU A 156 -11.43 -11.88 -13.86
N LEU A 157 -10.38 -11.25 -13.33
CA LEU A 157 -9.48 -10.40 -14.09
C LEU A 157 -8.75 -11.19 -15.18
N ALA A 158 -8.30 -12.42 -14.88
CA ALA A 158 -7.61 -13.29 -15.84
C ALA A 158 -8.52 -13.76 -16.99
N GLN A 159 -9.84 -13.79 -16.78
CA GLN A 159 -10.80 -14.33 -17.74
C GLN A 159 -11.22 -13.31 -18.82
N GLN A 160 -10.91 -12.03 -18.62
CA GLN A 160 -11.37 -10.95 -19.48
C GLN A 160 -10.17 -10.14 -19.98
N PRO A 161 -9.87 -10.17 -21.29
CA PRO A 161 -8.81 -9.35 -21.83
C PRO A 161 -9.23 -7.87 -21.83
N HIS A 162 -8.33 -7.00 -21.39
CA HIS A 162 -8.51 -5.55 -21.43
C HIS A 162 -7.41 -4.92 -22.27
N ASP A 163 -7.69 -3.78 -22.89
CA ASP A 163 -6.70 -3.02 -23.66
C ASP A 163 -5.73 -2.26 -22.73
N TYR A 164 -6.18 -1.92 -21.52
CA TYR A 164 -5.39 -1.24 -20.50
C TYR A 164 -5.87 -1.56 -19.08
N TYR A 165 -4.99 -1.36 -18.11
CA TYR A 165 -5.22 -1.59 -16.69
C TYR A 165 -4.93 -0.31 -15.90
N ILE A 166 -5.88 0.11 -15.05
CA ILE A 166 -5.70 1.19 -14.08
C ILE A 166 -5.57 0.56 -12.69
N TRP A 167 -4.37 0.62 -12.13
CA TRP A 167 -4.08 0.11 -10.80
C TRP A 167 -4.21 1.21 -9.76
N THR A 168 -4.99 0.98 -8.72
CA THR A 168 -4.87 1.81 -7.51
C THR A 168 -3.80 1.22 -6.62
N VAL A 169 -2.80 2.04 -6.29
CA VAL A 169 -1.68 1.66 -5.44
C VAL A 169 -1.54 2.61 -4.26
N ARG A 170 -0.77 2.18 -3.27
CA ARG A 170 -0.41 2.88 -2.04
C ARG A 170 0.91 2.30 -1.58
N ASP A 171 1.74 3.11 -0.96
CA ASP A 171 2.96 2.63 -0.30
C ASP A 171 2.68 1.35 0.53
N PRO A 172 3.31 0.21 0.23
CA PRO A 172 3.03 -1.08 0.88
C PRO A 172 3.06 -1.05 2.41
N PHE A 173 3.98 -0.31 3.02
CA PHE A 173 4.01 -0.15 4.48
C PHE A 173 2.75 0.53 4.99
N THR A 174 2.41 1.69 4.43
CA THR A 174 1.23 2.48 4.81
C THR A 174 -0.06 1.71 4.53
N ARG A 175 -0.13 0.97 3.41
CA ARG A 175 -1.24 0.07 3.05
C ARG A 175 -1.43 -1.01 4.10
N THR A 176 -0.34 -1.67 4.50
CA THR A 176 -0.33 -2.76 5.48
C THR A 176 -0.79 -2.29 6.85
N VAL A 177 -0.27 -1.15 7.33
CA VAL A 177 -0.74 -0.51 8.57
C VAL A 177 -2.24 -0.21 8.48
N SER A 178 -2.68 0.38 7.37
CA SER A 178 -4.09 0.69 7.16
C SER A 178 -4.98 -0.56 7.13
N ALA A 179 -4.53 -1.65 6.51
CA ALA A 179 -5.23 -2.93 6.44
C ALA A 179 -5.38 -3.57 7.81
N PHE A 180 -4.28 -3.65 8.56
CA PHE A 180 -4.28 -4.16 9.92
C PHE A 180 -5.28 -3.41 10.80
N LEU A 181 -5.19 -2.07 10.84
CA LEU A 181 -6.05 -1.25 11.68
C LEU A 181 -7.53 -1.31 11.26
N TYR A 182 -7.79 -1.38 9.95
CA TYR A 182 -9.16 -1.47 9.43
C TYR A 182 -9.83 -2.80 9.80
N GLN A 183 -9.10 -3.91 9.73
CA GLN A 183 -9.62 -5.26 9.99
C GLN A 183 -9.49 -5.69 11.46
N HIS A 184 -8.76 -4.94 12.28
CA HIS A 184 -8.58 -5.30 13.68
C HIS A 184 -9.93 -5.43 14.40
N PRO A 185 -10.25 -6.56 15.06
CA PRO A 185 -11.56 -6.78 15.70
C PRO A 185 -12.00 -5.66 16.65
N TYR A 186 -11.12 -5.17 17.52
CA TYR A 186 -11.45 -4.02 18.39
C TYR A 186 -11.84 -2.75 17.60
N ASN A 187 -11.13 -2.42 16.52
CA ASN A 187 -11.46 -1.27 15.70
C ASN A 187 -12.76 -1.48 14.94
N VAL A 188 -12.99 -2.69 14.40
CA VAL A 188 -14.26 -3.07 13.75
C VAL A 188 -15.43 -2.93 14.71
N TYR A 189 -15.29 -3.43 15.95
CA TYR A 189 -16.31 -3.34 16.98
C TYR A 189 -16.70 -1.88 17.27
N ILE A 190 -15.71 -1.00 17.45
CA ILE A 190 -15.95 0.42 17.73
C ILE A 190 -16.62 1.11 16.54
N ARG A 191 -16.18 0.87 15.31
CA ARG A 191 -16.83 1.41 14.10
C ARG A 191 -18.29 0.98 13.97
N LEU A 192 -18.58 -0.29 14.28
CA LEU A 192 -19.94 -0.83 14.27
C LEU A 192 -20.82 -0.22 15.38
N LYS A 193 -20.32 -0.18 16.62
CA LYS A 193 -21.13 0.17 17.80
C LYS A 193 -21.25 1.65 18.07
N GLN A 194 -20.17 2.40 17.88
CA GLN A 194 -20.14 3.83 18.20
C GLN A 194 -20.43 4.72 16.99
N TYR A 195 -20.05 4.29 15.79
CA TYR A 195 -20.16 5.11 14.59
C TYR A 195 -21.22 4.61 13.60
N ASN A 196 -21.93 3.53 13.94
CA ASN A 196 -22.94 2.88 13.10
C ASN A 196 -22.45 2.62 11.66
N GLU A 197 -21.15 2.36 11.49
CA GLU A 197 -20.59 2.09 10.17
C GLU A 197 -21.09 0.72 9.70
N LYS A 198 -21.65 0.65 8.49
CA LYS A 198 -21.89 -0.63 7.80
C LYS A 198 -20.53 -1.30 7.55
N VAL A 199 -20.14 -2.23 8.42
CA VAL A 199 -18.98 -3.10 8.20
C VAL A 199 -19.48 -4.42 7.63
N TYR A 200 -18.76 -4.96 6.64
CA TYR A 200 -19.03 -6.28 6.07
C TYR A 200 -19.14 -7.35 7.16
N ALA A 201 -19.87 -8.44 6.89
CA ALA A 201 -20.04 -9.59 7.79
C ALA A 201 -18.68 -10.23 8.13
N PHE A 202 -18.01 -9.63 9.10
CA PHE A 202 -16.71 -10.04 9.58
C PHE A 202 -16.94 -11.09 10.68
N PRO A 203 -16.29 -12.27 10.65
CA PRO A 203 -16.51 -13.34 11.62
C PRO A 203 -15.86 -13.00 12.97
N MET A 204 -16.30 -11.90 13.57
CA MET A 204 -15.78 -11.27 14.78
C MET A 204 -15.64 -12.28 15.92
N ARG A 205 -16.63 -13.15 16.12
CA ARG A 205 -16.58 -14.19 17.18
C ARG A 205 -15.39 -15.13 17.03
N LYS A 206 -14.98 -15.47 15.80
CA LYS A 206 -13.85 -16.37 15.53
C LYS A 206 -12.51 -15.62 15.53
N LEU A 207 -12.48 -14.39 15.02
CA LEU A 207 -11.25 -13.61 14.89
C LEU A 207 -10.83 -12.93 16.19
N TYR A 208 -11.78 -12.52 17.02
CA TYR A 208 -11.51 -11.86 18.29
C TYR A 208 -10.52 -12.64 19.19
N PRO A 209 -10.73 -13.93 19.51
CA PRO A 209 -9.79 -14.66 20.37
C PRO A 209 -8.39 -14.78 19.75
N ILE A 210 -8.28 -14.88 18.42
CA ILE A 210 -7.00 -14.96 17.71
C ILE A 210 -6.24 -13.64 17.84
N PHE A 211 -6.88 -12.51 17.49
CA PHE A 211 -6.26 -11.19 17.56
C PHE A 211 -6.00 -10.74 19.00
N SER A 212 -6.91 -11.03 19.93
CA SER A 212 -6.72 -10.73 21.36
C SER A 212 -5.52 -11.51 21.93
N ARG A 213 -5.25 -12.72 21.43
CA ARG A 213 -4.08 -13.52 21.86
C ARG A 213 -2.80 -13.02 21.20
N CYS A 214 -2.82 -12.80 19.88
CA CYS A 214 -1.61 -12.61 19.10
C CYS A 214 -1.29 -11.15 18.73
N PHE A 215 -2.31 -10.36 18.44
CA PHE A 215 -2.15 -9.12 17.67
C PHE A 215 -2.87 -7.94 18.32
N LYS A 216 -2.78 -7.80 19.65
CA LYS A 216 -3.46 -6.75 20.42
C LYS A 216 -3.14 -5.33 19.91
N THR A 217 -1.94 -5.14 19.40
CA THR A 217 -1.42 -3.88 18.85
C THR A 217 -0.70 -4.12 17.52
N LEU A 218 -0.52 -3.05 16.74
CA LEU A 218 0.32 -3.10 15.53
C LEU A 218 1.75 -3.54 15.88
N ASN A 219 2.29 -3.06 17.02
CA ASN A 219 3.62 -3.46 17.48
C ASN A 219 3.71 -4.97 17.76
N SER A 220 2.74 -5.56 18.45
CA SER A 220 2.72 -7.02 18.68
C SER A 220 2.59 -7.84 17.40
N PHE A 221 1.84 -7.34 16.41
CA PHE A 221 1.73 -7.97 15.10
C PHE A 221 3.07 -7.93 14.36
N ALA A 222 3.70 -6.77 14.28
CA ALA A 222 4.97 -6.59 13.63
C ALA A 222 6.12 -7.35 14.34
N LYS A 223 6.11 -7.40 15.67
CA LYS A 223 7.05 -8.23 16.45
C LYS A 223 6.92 -9.73 16.13
N ALA A 224 5.71 -10.22 15.86
CA ALA A 224 5.50 -11.61 15.44
C ALA A 224 6.10 -11.92 14.05
N LEU A 225 6.46 -10.90 13.26
CA LEU A 225 7.13 -11.07 11.96
C LEU A 225 8.64 -11.19 12.07
N LYS A 226 9.23 -11.06 13.28
CA LYS A 226 10.67 -11.23 13.51
C LYS A 226 11.23 -12.51 12.90
N HIS A 227 10.44 -13.57 12.86
CA HIS A 227 10.79 -14.83 12.24
C HIS A 227 9.81 -15.13 11.11
N GLN A 228 10.32 -15.15 9.88
CA GLN A 228 9.53 -15.49 8.71
C GLN A 228 9.39 -17.01 8.59
N TYR A 229 8.17 -17.52 8.75
CA TYR A 229 7.87 -18.95 8.64
C TYR A 229 7.22 -19.24 7.29
N GLN A 230 7.86 -20.04 6.44
CA GLN A 230 7.25 -20.48 5.18
C GLN A 230 6.17 -21.54 5.44
N ARG A 231 5.06 -21.45 4.70
CA ARG A 231 3.98 -22.44 4.73
C ARG A 231 3.53 -22.84 3.33
N ASN A 232 3.30 -24.14 3.20
CA ASN A 232 2.75 -24.73 1.97
C ASN A 232 1.22 -24.87 2.02
N THR A 233 0.61 -24.76 3.21
CA THR A 233 -0.83 -24.99 3.41
C THR A 233 -1.57 -23.75 3.88
N ASN A 234 -2.81 -23.60 3.39
CA ASN A 234 -3.74 -22.57 3.82
C ASN A 234 -4.17 -22.78 5.28
N ILE A 235 -4.39 -21.69 6.00
CA ILE A 235 -4.79 -21.67 7.40
C ILE A 235 -6.30 -21.44 7.49
N THR A 236 -7.00 -22.41 8.05
CA THR A 236 -8.41 -22.26 8.42
C THR A 236 -8.55 -21.46 9.72
N LEU A 237 -9.71 -20.84 9.95
CA LEU A 237 -9.97 -20.11 11.20
C LEU A 237 -9.86 -21.00 12.45
N ASN A 238 -10.21 -22.29 12.34
CA ASN A 238 -10.10 -23.22 13.47
C ASN A 238 -8.63 -23.56 13.75
N ALA A 239 -7.84 -23.86 12.71
CA ALA A 239 -6.40 -24.09 12.87
C ALA A 239 -5.69 -22.85 13.47
N ALA A 240 -6.12 -21.64 13.10
CA ALA A 240 -5.52 -20.41 13.61
C ALA A 240 -5.66 -20.22 15.13
N GLN A 241 -6.59 -20.91 15.79
CA GLN A 241 -6.76 -20.81 17.25
C GLN A 241 -5.61 -21.44 18.02
N THR A 242 -4.95 -22.46 17.47
CA THR A 242 -3.90 -23.22 18.15
C THR A 242 -2.49 -22.88 17.66
N LEU A 243 -2.37 -22.28 16.47
CA LEU A 243 -1.06 -21.91 15.90
C LEU A 243 -0.37 -20.80 16.70
N LYS A 244 0.97 -20.77 16.60
CA LYS A 244 1.82 -19.68 17.12
C LYS A 244 1.57 -18.38 16.34
N CYS A 245 1.73 -17.25 17.00
CA CYS A 245 1.39 -15.94 16.44
C CYS A 245 2.28 -15.55 15.25
N GLU A 246 3.54 -15.97 15.29
CA GLU A 246 4.54 -15.75 14.23
C GLU A 246 4.17 -16.49 12.94
N VAL A 247 3.64 -17.71 13.09
CA VAL A 247 3.13 -18.52 11.98
C VAL A 247 1.92 -17.84 11.35
N LEU A 248 1.03 -17.29 12.17
CA LEU A 248 -0.15 -16.57 11.70
C LEU A 248 0.21 -15.28 10.98
N ALA A 249 1.12 -14.49 11.54
CA ALA A 249 1.57 -13.23 10.95
C ALA A 249 2.24 -13.45 9.59
N SER A 250 3.16 -14.41 9.51
CA SER A 250 3.83 -14.80 8.25
C SER A 250 2.82 -15.26 7.19
N ALA A 251 1.84 -16.08 7.58
CA ALA A 251 0.85 -16.64 6.66
C ALA A 251 -0.10 -15.60 6.04
N MET A 252 -0.30 -14.44 6.69
CA MET A 252 -1.07 -13.33 6.12
C MET A 252 -0.38 -12.73 4.89
N PHE A 253 0.95 -12.65 4.87
CA PHE A 253 1.75 -12.15 3.74
C PHE A 253 2.15 -13.25 2.74
N GLN A 254 1.91 -14.52 3.04
CA GLN A 254 2.19 -15.63 2.12
C GLN A 254 0.95 -16.08 1.34
N HIS A 255 -0.11 -15.29 1.41
CA HIS A 255 -1.41 -15.61 0.79
C HIS A 255 -1.95 -16.96 1.30
N LYS A 256 -1.69 -17.30 2.58
CA LYS A 256 -2.16 -18.54 3.22
C LYS A 256 -3.24 -18.31 4.26
N ALA A 257 -3.60 -17.07 4.57
CA ALA A 257 -4.54 -16.75 5.66
C ALA A 257 -5.65 -15.75 5.28
N GLU A 258 -6.31 -15.98 4.15
CA GLU A 258 -7.37 -15.11 3.60
C GLU A 258 -8.42 -14.69 4.64
N ARG A 259 -8.95 -15.67 5.38
CA ARG A 259 -10.02 -15.47 6.36
C ARG A 259 -9.57 -14.72 7.62
N LEU A 260 -8.26 -14.63 7.88
CA LEU A 260 -7.73 -13.85 9.01
C LEU A 260 -7.58 -12.37 8.65
N SER A 261 -7.10 -12.07 7.45
CA SER A 261 -6.93 -10.70 6.97
C SER A 261 -6.99 -10.63 5.45
N HIS A 262 -8.20 -10.42 4.94
CA HIS A 262 -8.45 -10.31 3.51
C HIS A 262 -7.58 -9.24 2.81
N HIS A 263 -7.41 -8.06 3.41
CA HIS A 263 -6.64 -6.99 2.77
C HIS A 263 -5.11 -7.20 2.82
N LEU A 264 -4.60 -8.00 3.76
CA LEU A 264 -3.19 -8.41 3.77
C LEU A 264 -2.95 -9.60 2.84
N HIS A 265 -3.93 -10.51 2.75
CA HIS A 265 -3.88 -11.67 1.86
C HIS A 265 -3.86 -11.26 0.39
N TYR A 266 -4.70 -10.30 -0.02
CA TYR A 266 -4.71 -9.81 -1.39
C TYR A 266 -3.87 -8.54 -1.52
N ASP A 267 -2.62 -8.72 -1.95
CA ASP A 267 -1.68 -7.64 -2.27
C ASP A 267 -1.40 -7.58 -3.78
N TYR A 268 -0.45 -6.73 -4.19
CA TYR A 268 -0.13 -6.55 -5.61
C TYR A 268 0.39 -7.82 -6.29
N ARG A 269 1.08 -8.72 -5.55
CA ARG A 269 1.65 -9.95 -6.10
C ARG A 269 0.56 -10.90 -6.58
N MET A 270 -0.55 -10.99 -5.84
CA MET A 270 -1.69 -11.83 -6.20
C MET A 270 -2.32 -11.42 -7.52
N PHE A 271 -2.49 -10.12 -7.76
CA PHE A 271 -3.09 -9.64 -9.00
C PHE A 271 -2.09 -9.65 -10.16
N SER A 272 -0.81 -9.33 -9.92
CA SER A 272 0.19 -9.28 -10.99
C SER A 272 0.43 -10.66 -11.61
N GLN A 273 0.33 -11.73 -10.81
CA GLN A 273 0.41 -13.12 -11.28
C GLN A 273 -0.72 -13.52 -12.24
N GLN A 274 -1.83 -12.77 -12.27
CA GLN A 274 -2.97 -13.05 -13.14
C GLN A 274 -2.89 -12.30 -14.48
N LEU A 275 -1.92 -11.41 -14.64
CA LEU A 275 -1.70 -10.71 -15.89
C LEU A 275 -0.77 -11.51 -16.78
N ASP A 276 -1.12 -11.61 -18.06
CA ASP A 276 -0.32 -12.30 -19.07
C ASP A 276 0.99 -11.54 -19.34
N GLU A 277 2.12 -12.12 -18.92
CA GLU A 277 3.46 -11.55 -19.14
C GLU A 277 3.79 -11.37 -20.64
N GLY A 278 3.12 -12.11 -21.53
CA GLY A 278 3.37 -12.08 -22.96
C GLY A 278 2.74 -10.88 -23.68
N ASN A 279 1.78 -10.19 -23.06
CA ASN A 279 1.00 -9.17 -23.73
C ASN A 279 1.28 -7.80 -23.08
N LYS A 280 1.88 -6.88 -23.84
CA LYS A 280 2.21 -5.54 -23.34
C LYS A 280 0.96 -4.65 -23.34
N GLN A 281 0.05 -4.85 -22.38
CA GLN A 281 -1.06 -3.92 -22.20
C GLN A 281 -0.59 -2.61 -21.55
N ALA A 282 -1.32 -1.53 -21.81
CA ALA A 282 -1.05 -0.25 -21.17
C ALA A 282 -1.35 -0.33 -19.66
N VAL A 283 -0.35 -0.01 -18.84
CA VAL A 283 -0.48 0.10 -17.39
C VAL A 283 -0.57 1.57 -17.00
N LEU A 284 -1.60 1.90 -16.25
CA LEU A 284 -1.84 3.20 -15.65
C LEU A 284 -1.93 3.01 -14.14
N VAL A 285 -1.40 3.95 -13.36
CA VAL A 285 -1.32 3.83 -11.91
C VAL A 285 -1.84 5.10 -11.23
N ILE A 286 -2.73 4.90 -10.26
CA ILE A 286 -3.21 5.92 -9.34
C ILE A 286 -2.60 5.67 -7.96
N ARG A 287 -1.72 6.57 -7.53
CA ARG A 287 -1.09 6.53 -6.21
C ARG A 287 -2.05 7.15 -5.19
N THR A 288 -2.29 6.46 -4.08
CA THR A 288 -3.20 6.94 -3.02
C THR A 288 -2.71 8.27 -2.43
N GLU A 289 -1.39 8.47 -2.39
CA GLU A 289 -0.72 9.69 -1.94
C GLU A 289 -0.98 10.89 -2.86
N PHE A 290 -1.35 10.64 -4.13
CA PHE A 290 -1.61 11.63 -5.17
C PHE A 290 -2.96 11.37 -5.88
N LEU A 291 -3.93 10.82 -5.15
CA LEU A 291 -5.14 10.17 -5.67
C LEU A 291 -5.86 10.96 -6.77
N TRP A 292 -6.20 12.22 -6.48
CA TRP A 292 -6.98 13.06 -7.39
C TRP A 292 -6.15 13.64 -8.52
N HIS A 293 -4.86 13.88 -8.29
CA HIS A 293 -3.95 14.31 -9.35
C HIS A 293 -3.82 13.21 -10.41
N ASP A 294 -3.47 11.99 -10.00
CA ASP A 294 -3.31 10.86 -10.92
C ASP A 294 -4.65 10.50 -11.60
N TRP A 295 -5.78 10.64 -10.90
CA TRP A 295 -7.12 10.48 -11.49
C TRP A 295 -7.39 11.46 -12.63
N THR A 296 -7.06 12.75 -12.45
CA THR A 296 -7.21 13.77 -13.50
C THR A 296 -6.31 13.48 -14.69
N VAL A 297 -5.02 13.22 -14.44
CA VAL A 297 -4.03 12.93 -15.48
C VAL A 297 -4.45 11.75 -16.33
N ILE A 298 -4.92 10.65 -15.71
CA ILE A 298 -5.34 9.46 -16.45
C ILE A 298 -6.58 9.73 -17.32
N ASN A 299 -7.57 10.47 -16.81
CA ASN A 299 -8.74 10.80 -17.60
C ASN A 299 -8.37 11.66 -18.82
N GLU A 300 -7.47 12.64 -18.64
CA GLU A 300 -6.96 13.46 -19.74
C GLU A 300 -6.18 12.63 -20.77
N LEU A 301 -5.31 11.71 -20.33
CA LEU A 301 -4.59 10.79 -21.21
C LEU A 301 -5.52 9.88 -22.02
N LEU A 302 -6.69 9.55 -21.49
CA LEU A 302 -7.71 8.76 -22.17
C LEU A 302 -8.62 9.60 -23.08
N GLY A 303 -8.37 10.90 -23.23
CA GLY A 303 -9.06 11.78 -24.15
C GLY A 303 -10.14 12.66 -23.52
N GLN A 304 -10.26 12.68 -22.19
CA GLN A 304 -11.15 13.64 -21.53
C GLN A 304 -10.59 15.06 -21.66
N THR A 305 -11.45 16.03 -21.93
CA THR A 305 -11.04 17.45 -22.01
C THR A 305 -10.48 17.92 -20.67
N PRO A 306 -9.28 18.53 -20.64
CA PRO A 306 -8.69 19.04 -19.41
C PRO A 306 -9.62 19.97 -18.63
N GLY A 307 -9.60 19.87 -17.30
CA GLY A 307 -10.45 20.66 -16.40
C GLY A 307 -11.92 20.23 -16.32
N THR A 308 -12.35 19.21 -17.06
CA THR A 308 -13.72 18.67 -16.98
C THR A 308 -13.85 17.47 -16.03
N VAL A 309 -12.73 16.93 -15.56
CA VAL A 309 -12.73 15.78 -14.65
C VAL A 309 -13.22 16.25 -13.29
N PHE A 310 -14.34 15.70 -12.85
CA PHE A 310 -14.83 15.97 -11.50
C PHE A 310 -13.94 15.25 -10.48
N SER A 311 -13.21 16.03 -9.69
CA SER A 311 -12.51 15.56 -8.49
C SER A 311 -13.39 15.78 -7.28
N ASN A 312 -13.75 14.70 -6.58
CA ASN A 312 -14.58 14.81 -5.39
C ASN A 312 -13.72 14.99 -4.13
N GLU A 313 -12.74 15.91 -4.18
CA GLU A 313 -11.79 16.14 -3.08
C GLU A 313 -12.50 16.48 -1.77
N THR A 314 -13.65 17.14 -1.87
CA THR A 314 -14.51 17.52 -0.74
C THR A 314 -15.35 16.37 -0.20
N SER A 315 -15.56 15.29 -0.97
CA SER A 315 -16.23 14.08 -0.48
C SER A 315 -15.27 13.25 0.37
N GLN A 316 -15.06 13.73 1.59
CA GLN A 316 -14.50 12.92 2.66
C GLN A 316 -15.47 11.82 3.11
N LEU A 317 -16.07 11.07 2.18
CA LEU A 317 -17.11 10.06 2.43
C LEU A 317 -16.66 9.06 3.50
N ARG A 318 -15.35 8.84 3.66
CA ARG A 318 -14.76 8.01 4.72
C ARG A 318 -13.51 8.61 5.32
N ASN A 319 -13.63 9.79 5.94
CA ASN A 319 -12.59 10.24 6.84
C ASN A 319 -12.66 9.44 8.16
N THR A 320 -11.76 8.47 8.31
CA THR A 320 -11.65 7.67 9.55
C THR A 320 -10.85 8.34 10.65
N THR A 321 -10.25 9.52 10.39
CA THR A 321 -9.49 10.25 11.45
C THR A 321 -10.41 10.73 12.57
N LYS A 322 -11.71 10.84 12.30
CA LYS A 322 -12.74 11.15 13.32
C LYS A 322 -12.97 10.03 14.33
N TYR A 323 -12.42 8.82 14.09
CA TYR A 323 -12.67 7.68 14.95
C TYR A 323 -11.62 7.57 16.06
N ALA A 324 -12.08 7.51 17.31
CA ALA A 324 -11.27 7.18 18.46
C ALA A 324 -11.06 5.65 18.54
N LEU A 325 -10.20 5.13 17.66
CA LEU A 325 -9.99 3.68 17.56
C LEU A 325 -9.06 3.15 18.66
N PRO A 326 -9.33 1.97 19.27
CA PRO A 326 -8.53 1.42 20.37
C PRO A 326 -7.15 0.95 19.91
N VAL A 327 -7.04 0.37 18.71
CA VAL A 327 -5.75 -0.04 18.14
C VAL A 327 -5.24 1.08 17.25
N LYS A 328 -4.01 1.53 17.54
CA LYS A 328 -3.36 2.72 16.94
C LYS A 328 -2.27 2.35 15.92
N PRO A 329 -1.93 3.24 14.98
CA PRO A 329 -0.81 3.09 14.05
C PRO A 329 0.57 3.29 14.71
N ILE A 330 0.76 2.80 15.94
CA ILE A 330 2.01 2.97 16.69
C ILE A 330 2.85 1.70 16.51
N ILE A 331 4.09 1.88 16.07
CA ILE A 331 5.06 0.82 15.81
C ILE A 331 6.45 1.31 16.21
N GLY A 332 7.23 0.47 16.90
CA GLY A 332 8.62 0.74 17.23
C GLY A 332 9.54 0.60 16.01
N ASP A 333 10.75 1.13 16.09
CA ASP A 333 11.69 1.10 14.96
C ASP A 333 12.14 -0.33 14.63
N GLU A 334 12.37 -1.16 15.66
CA GLU A 334 12.72 -2.57 15.47
C GLU A 334 11.56 -3.37 14.83
N GLU A 335 10.34 -3.18 15.32
CA GLU A 335 9.16 -3.84 14.74
C GLU A 335 8.83 -3.34 13.33
N ARG A 336 9.07 -2.06 13.06
CA ARG A 336 8.96 -1.48 11.72
C ARG A 336 9.89 -2.20 10.75
N ASP A 337 11.12 -2.49 11.14
CA ASP A 337 12.06 -3.23 10.30
C ASP A 337 11.56 -4.64 9.98
N TYR A 338 11.05 -5.39 10.97
CA TYR A 338 10.46 -6.72 10.75
C TYR A 338 9.28 -6.69 9.78
N LEU A 339 8.44 -5.65 9.88
CA LEU A 339 7.33 -5.45 8.97
C LEU A 339 7.83 -5.14 7.55
N CYS A 340 8.79 -4.22 7.42
CA CYS A 340 9.39 -3.83 6.14
C CYS A 340 10.03 -5.00 5.41
N GLU A 341 10.75 -5.88 6.13
CA GLU A 341 11.34 -7.10 5.56
C GLU A 341 10.25 -8.04 5.03
N SER A 342 9.15 -8.20 5.77
CA SER A 342 8.04 -9.09 5.39
C SER A 342 7.28 -8.62 4.15
N ILE A 343 7.25 -7.31 3.89
CA ILE A 343 6.57 -6.70 2.73
C ILE A 343 7.53 -6.35 1.59
N ALA A 344 8.83 -6.62 1.72
CA ALA A 344 9.81 -6.36 0.68
C ALA A 344 9.44 -7.00 -0.69
N PRO A 345 8.90 -8.24 -0.75
CA PRO A 345 8.44 -8.81 -2.02
C PRO A 345 7.29 -8.03 -2.66
N GLU A 346 6.41 -7.43 -1.86
CA GLU A 346 5.33 -6.58 -2.36
C GLU A 346 5.87 -5.25 -2.91
N TYR A 347 6.89 -4.66 -2.27
CA TYR A 347 7.54 -3.45 -2.76
C TYR A 347 8.16 -3.61 -4.16
N ARG A 348 8.68 -4.81 -4.48
CA ARG A 348 9.22 -5.08 -5.82
C ARG A 348 8.15 -4.92 -6.89
N VAL A 349 7.03 -5.63 -6.74
CA VAL A 349 5.88 -5.53 -7.67
C VAL A 349 5.31 -4.11 -7.70
N TYR A 350 5.24 -3.44 -6.55
CA TYR A 350 4.80 -2.06 -6.46
C TYR A 350 5.66 -1.11 -7.31
N PHE A 351 6.98 -1.21 -7.23
CA PHE A 351 7.88 -0.36 -8.03
C PHE A 351 7.95 -0.78 -9.50
N ASP A 352 7.75 -2.05 -9.81
CA ASP A 352 7.60 -2.50 -11.20
C ASP A 352 6.33 -1.89 -11.83
N LEU A 353 5.20 -1.90 -11.12
CA LEU A 353 3.98 -1.23 -11.57
C LEU A 353 4.19 0.27 -11.79
N LEU A 354 4.85 0.96 -10.85
CA LEU A 354 5.12 2.40 -10.98
C LEU A 354 6.03 2.73 -12.16
N SER A 355 7.08 1.92 -12.37
CA SER A 355 8.08 2.18 -13.42
C SER A 355 7.53 1.88 -14.82
N ASN A 356 6.54 0.99 -14.93
CA ASN A 356 5.87 0.65 -16.19
C ASN A 356 4.60 1.48 -16.44
N ALA A 357 4.24 2.41 -15.55
CA ALA A 357 3.03 3.20 -15.67
C ALA A 357 3.20 4.35 -16.65
N ILE A 358 2.39 4.37 -17.71
CA ILE A 358 2.44 5.38 -18.78
C ILE A 358 2.18 6.80 -18.26
N ASN A 359 1.35 6.93 -17.21
CA ASN A 359 0.97 8.23 -16.66
C ASN A 359 1.95 8.79 -15.62
N LEU A 360 3.04 8.10 -15.31
CA LEU A 360 4.03 8.51 -14.31
C LEU A 360 5.38 8.77 -14.96
N ASN A 361 6.06 9.83 -14.55
CA ASN A 361 7.46 10.09 -14.95
C ASN A 361 8.46 9.60 -13.91
N ARG A 362 9.76 9.70 -14.23
CA ARG A 362 10.86 9.37 -13.32
C ARG A 362 10.79 10.12 -11.99
N GLU A 363 10.38 11.39 -12.01
CA GLU A 363 10.26 12.20 -10.80
C GLU A 363 9.12 11.71 -9.89
N ASP A 364 8.01 11.26 -10.48
CA ASP A 364 6.90 10.62 -9.75
C ASP A 364 7.33 9.32 -9.07
N VAL A 365 8.09 8.47 -9.78
CA VAL A 365 8.64 7.23 -9.22
C VAL A 365 9.65 7.54 -8.11
N ARG A 366 10.52 8.54 -8.31
CA ARG A 366 11.51 9.00 -7.32
C ARG A 366 10.83 9.44 -6.02
N LYS A 367 9.76 10.24 -6.10
CA LYS A 367 8.96 10.64 -4.92
C LYS A 367 8.39 9.43 -4.18
N MET A 368 7.92 8.40 -4.88
CA MET A 368 7.45 7.18 -4.22
C MET A 368 8.58 6.39 -3.55
N LYS A 369 9.79 6.39 -4.14
CA LYS A 369 10.98 5.81 -3.48
C LYS A 369 11.35 6.57 -2.21
N GLU A 370 11.24 7.90 -2.19
CA GLU A 370 11.48 8.70 -0.98
C GLU A 370 10.48 8.37 0.13
N ILE A 371 9.19 8.22 -0.20
CA ILE A 371 8.15 7.79 0.75
C ILE A 371 8.47 6.40 1.30
N ALA A 372 8.82 5.46 0.42
CA ALA A 372 9.18 4.10 0.82
C ALA A 372 10.41 4.09 1.73
N LYS A 373 11.47 4.87 1.42
CA LYS A 373 12.66 5.01 2.27
C LYS A 373 12.36 5.65 3.62
N LYS A 374 11.46 6.63 3.66
CA LYS A 374 11.02 7.23 4.93
C LYS A 374 10.32 6.19 5.82
N ASN A 375 9.49 5.34 5.23
CA ASN A 375 8.73 4.34 5.97
C ASN A 375 9.57 3.10 6.33
N CYS A 376 10.47 2.69 5.44
CA CYS A 376 11.33 1.52 5.52
C CYS A 376 12.79 1.89 5.15
N PRO A 377 13.57 2.49 6.07
CA PRO A 377 14.91 3.01 5.77
C PRO A 377 15.90 1.95 5.27
N LYS A 378 15.82 0.74 5.82
CA LYS A 378 16.70 -0.40 5.51
C LYS A 378 16.29 -1.17 4.26
N LEU A 379 15.12 -0.88 3.68
CA LEU A 379 14.62 -1.62 2.53
C LEU A 379 15.46 -1.32 1.28
N GLU A 380 15.99 -2.33 0.63
CA GLU A 380 16.64 -2.20 -0.66
C GLU A 380 15.59 -2.01 -1.75
N LEU A 381 15.66 -0.87 -2.44
CA LEU A 381 14.74 -0.53 -3.52
C LEU A 381 15.38 -0.83 -4.87
N PRO A 382 14.59 -1.20 -5.90
CA PRO A 382 15.10 -1.33 -7.26
C PRO A 382 15.81 -0.05 -7.71
N GLN A 383 16.93 -0.20 -8.42
CA GLN A 383 17.62 0.93 -9.05
C GLN A 383 16.79 1.45 -10.23
N ASP A 384 16.95 2.74 -10.57
CA ASP A 384 16.32 3.30 -11.77
C ASP A 384 16.92 2.63 -13.01
N LYS A 385 16.05 2.18 -13.92
CA LYS A 385 16.44 1.61 -15.22
C LYS A 385 16.68 2.68 -16.28
#